data_AF-A0A8H5F6Z0-F1
#
_entry.id   AF-A0A8H5F6Z0-F1
#
_cell.length_a   1.000
_cell.length_b   1.000
_cell.length_c   1.000
_cell.angle_alpha   90.00
_cell.angle_beta   90.00
_cell.angle_gamma   90.00
#
_symmetry.space_group_name_H-M   'P 1'
#
loop_
_entity.id
_entity.type
_entity.pdbx_description
1 polymer ?
#
loop_
_entity_poly.entity_id
_entity_poly.type
_entity_poly.pdbx_seq_one_letter_code
_entity_poly.pdbx_strand_id
1 'polypeptide(L)'
;MSRPPPPPRRAVPAPPPRRPVRADPSDERGDPSGIKNGISPARAAPPIPLRKPSDSSSVSSVTEREGEGANTIDKSRLLARKPPPRPAPPLPRRLPSLNEAIPPSSKEIPPVPPPPPRPPLPARKRAEDAPQIDRAASPQTPPEVPGRRRLPPPLVRGSTPPPPPPVKLSTKPVLETSSTDGVCIKCYDFSAVDHHASLFPKHNIQSLATLARDLTEPFQSETEKARAIYTWLSHNIIYDVQAFFSGNLQHATPESTVRSGLAVCDGYAGLFMHLAKLAGIRQVSKVTGHGKGFGYAHLQPGQPLPPPELNHAWNRICLDDEWRLIDACWGAGNLNGSVWDQRLNPYWFTADATEFGKQHYPMDDPKNQLLTGRPRTWQEYIAEPLRPMIYGDFYSLNFDIYSLEPALDGLRTGGRLSFRIAKRCLHMSTAEEDNYVAFLYTNDQARTPLVADGSGGWSATVYVPPGSDVTLYYVKTVEDRDAKGLTVEEFQWMYGRRAMGTGGLAKWNAA
;
A
#
# COMPACT_ATOMS: atom_id res chain seq x y z
N MET A 1 4.43 48.53 37.77
CA MET A 1 3.60 49.15 36.71
C MET A 1 3.67 48.26 35.48
N SER A 2 2.56 47.66 35.08
CA SER A 2 2.52 46.56 34.10
C SER A 2 2.02 47.05 32.74
N ARG A 3 2.54 46.49 31.64
CA ARG A 3 2.09 46.83 30.28
C ARG A 3 0.65 46.34 30.02
N PRO A 4 -0.17 47.07 29.24
CA PRO A 4 -1.51 46.64 28.88
C PRO A 4 -1.50 45.51 27.83
N PRO A 5 -2.55 44.67 27.77
CA PRO A 5 -2.68 43.59 26.79
C PRO A 5 -3.04 44.12 25.38
N PRO A 6 -2.76 43.35 24.31
CA PRO A 6 -3.09 43.73 22.94
C PRO A 6 -4.60 43.59 22.61
N PRO A 7 -5.11 44.33 21.61
CA PRO A 7 -6.53 44.30 21.25
C PRO A 7 -6.93 43.00 20.52
N PRO A 8 -8.22 42.60 20.57
CA PRO A 8 -8.70 41.36 19.98
C PRO A 8 -8.67 41.38 18.44
N ARG A 9 -8.39 40.21 17.84
CA ARG A 9 -8.40 40.04 16.38
C ARG A 9 -9.82 40.09 15.83
N ARG A 10 -9.99 40.83 14.73
CA ARG A 10 -11.26 41.02 14.01
C ARG A 10 -11.67 39.71 13.32
N ALA A 11 -12.91 39.26 13.54
CA ALA A 11 -13.42 38.02 12.94
C ALA A 11 -13.56 38.13 11.42
N VAL A 12 -13.29 37.02 10.72
CA VAL A 12 -13.53 36.87 9.27
C VAL A 12 -14.99 36.40 9.07
N PRO A 13 -15.77 37.01 8.17
CA PRO A 13 -17.15 36.58 7.93
C PRO A 13 -17.21 35.22 7.20
N ALA A 14 -18.16 34.39 7.60
CA ALA A 14 -18.40 33.08 7.00
C ALA A 14 -18.97 33.19 5.56
N PRO A 15 -18.67 32.23 4.66
CA PRO A 15 -19.26 32.19 3.32
C PRO A 15 -20.77 31.86 3.37
N PRO A 16 -21.56 32.32 2.39
CA PRO A 16 -23.02 32.15 2.39
C PRO A 16 -23.44 30.68 2.18
N PRO A 17 -24.58 30.25 2.76
CA PRO A 17 -25.07 28.88 2.62
C PRO A 17 -25.50 28.56 1.18
N ARG A 18 -25.22 27.33 0.73
CA ARG A 18 -25.70 26.83 -0.56
C ARG A 18 -27.22 26.67 -0.53
N ARG A 19 -27.90 27.07 -1.60
CA ARG A 19 -29.37 26.90 -1.76
C ARG A 19 -29.75 25.41 -1.72
N PRO A 20 -30.87 25.03 -1.07
CA PRO A 20 -31.41 23.69 -1.17
C PRO A 20 -31.97 23.44 -2.59
N VAL A 21 -31.72 22.25 -3.12
CA VAL A 21 -32.42 21.74 -4.31
C VAL A 21 -33.82 21.30 -3.88
N ARG A 22 -34.85 21.65 -4.66
CA ARG A 22 -36.23 21.27 -4.38
C ARG A 22 -36.38 19.75 -4.50
N ALA A 23 -37.05 19.14 -3.52
CA ALA A 23 -37.73 17.87 -3.71
C ALA A 23 -39.09 18.13 -4.39
N ASP A 24 -39.51 17.22 -5.26
CA ASP A 24 -40.90 17.10 -5.73
C ASP A 24 -41.43 15.73 -5.28
N PRO A 25 -42.68 15.60 -4.79
CA PRO A 25 -43.13 14.39 -4.11
C PRO A 25 -43.99 13.48 -5.00
N SER A 26 -43.71 12.18 -4.96
CA SER A 26 -44.71 11.14 -5.20
C SER A 26 -44.34 9.90 -4.38
N ASP A 27 -45.15 9.63 -3.37
CA ASP A 27 -44.99 8.54 -2.41
C ASP A 27 -45.54 7.20 -2.97
N GLU A 28 -45.07 6.09 -2.40
CA GLU A 28 -45.86 4.92 -1.95
C GLU A 28 -45.12 3.57 -2.07
N ARG A 29 -44.74 3.05 -0.89
CA ARG A 29 -44.81 1.65 -0.41
C ARG A 29 -44.50 0.48 -1.39
N GLY A 30 -43.42 -0.25 -1.09
CA GLY A 30 -43.18 -1.61 -1.60
C GLY A 30 -42.18 -2.41 -0.73
N ASP A 31 -42.63 -3.55 -0.20
CA ASP A 31 -41.88 -4.48 0.65
C ASP A 31 -40.70 -5.18 -0.07
N PRO A 32 -39.47 -5.26 0.49
CA PRO A 32 -38.33 -5.90 -0.14
C PRO A 32 -38.12 -7.35 0.31
N SER A 33 -39.07 -8.25 0.00
CA SER A 33 -38.83 -9.69 0.05
C SER A 33 -38.43 -10.24 -1.33
N GLY A 34 -37.16 -10.66 -1.47
CA GLY A 34 -36.71 -11.53 -2.57
C GLY A 34 -36.04 -10.87 -3.77
N ILE A 35 -34.74 -10.56 -3.66
CA ILE A 35 -33.82 -10.55 -4.81
C ILE A 35 -32.68 -11.54 -4.56
N LYS A 36 -32.72 -12.68 -5.26
CA LYS A 36 -31.62 -13.66 -5.28
C LYS A 36 -30.52 -13.16 -6.21
N ASN A 37 -29.54 -12.44 -5.67
CA ASN A 37 -28.33 -12.10 -6.42
C ASN A 37 -27.43 -13.33 -6.58
N GLY A 38 -27.48 -13.96 -7.74
CA GLY A 38 -26.53 -14.98 -8.15
C GLY A 38 -25.17 -14.35 -8.45
N ILE A 39 -24.30 -14.26 -7.44
CA ILE A 39 -22.91 -13.84 -7.60
C ILE A 39 -22.13 -14.99 -8.22
N SER A 40 -21.63 -14.81 -9.45
CA SER A 40 -20.65 -15.72 -10.04
C SER A 40 -19.34 -15.69 -9.23
N PRO A 41 -18.64 -16.82 -9.06
CA PRO A 41 -17.42 -16.85 -8.26
C PRO A 41 -16.35 -15.92 -8.84
N ALA A 42 -15.63 -15.24 -7.95
CA ALA A 42 -14.54 -14.34 -8.33
C ALA A 42 -13.48 -15.09 -9.14
N ARG A 43 -13.04 -14.48 -10.25
CA ARG A 43 -11.98 -15.01 -11.10
C ARG A 43 -10.66 -14.96 -10.32
N ALA A 44 -9.96 -16.09 -10.22
CA ALA A 44 -8.66 -16.18 -9.56
C ALA A 44 -7.65 -15.16 -10.14
N ALA A 45 -6.75 -14.66 -9.30
CA ALA A 45 -5.69 -13.75 -9.72
C ALA A 45 -4.75 -14.43 -10.75
N PRO A 46 -4.24 -13.72 -11.77
CA PRO A 46 -3.32 -14.30 -12.73
C PRO A 46 -1.92 -14.54 -12.12
N PRO A 47 -1.24 -15.65 -12.46
CA PRO A 47 0.11 -15.93 -11.98
C PRO A 47 1.16 -14.99 -12.63
N ILE A 48 2.20 -14.63 -11.87
CA ILE A 48 3.29 -13.80 -12.40
C ILE A 48 4.29 -14.68 -13.21
N PRO A 49 4.74 -14.26 -14.40
CA PRO A 49 5.67 -15.05 -15.22
C PRO A 49 7.02 -15.36 -14.55
N LEU A 50 7.46 -16.61 -14.67
CA LEU A 50 8.76 -17.08 -14.14
C LEU A 50 9.95 -16.51 -14.93
N ARG A 51 10.97 -16.02 -14.21
CA ARG A 51 12.27 -15.65 -14.80
C ARG A 51 13.15 -16.90 -14.96
N LYS A 52 13.55 -17.20 -16.20
CA LYS A 52 14.64 -18.18 -16.44
C LYS A 52 16.00 -17.55 -16.04
N PRO A 53 16.91 -18.30 -15.41
CA PRO A 53 18.31 -17.88 -15.27
C PRO A 53 18.95 -17.71 -16.66
N SER A 54 19.76 -16.67 -16.84
CA SER A 54 20.59 -16.47 -18.02
C SER A 54 21.97 -17.10 -17.79
N ASP A 55 22.41 -17.98 -18.69
CA ASP A 55 23.75 -18.57 -18.64
C ASP A 55 24.86 -17.53 -18.79
N SER A 56 25.91 -17.64 -17.97
CA SER A 56 27.20 -16.99 -18.21
C SER A 56 28.37 -17.82 -17.64
N SER A 57 28.88 -18.72 -18.49
CA SER A 57 30.25 -19.22 -18.61
C SER A 57 31.26 -19.01 -17.45
N SER A 58 31.62 -20.14 -16.80
CA SER A 58 32.99 -20.64 -16.54
C SER A 58 34.19 -19.69 -16.34
N VAL A 59 34.85 -19.80 -15.18
CA VAL A 59 36.33 -19.82 -15.06
C VAL A 59 36.75 -20.90 -14.04
N SER A 60 37.96 -21.45 -14.24
CA SER A 60 38.48 -22.73 -13.72
C SER A 60 38.92 -22.77 -12.25
N SER A 61 39.06 -24.00 -11.76
CA SER A 61 39.64 -24.41 -10.47
C SER A 61 41.16 -24.16 -10.33
N VAL A 62 41.60 -23.89 -9.11
CA VAL A 62 42.99 -24.12 -8.64
C VAL A 62 42.94 -24.80 -7.26
N THR A 63 43.89 -25.69 -6.98
CA THR A 63 43.95 -26.61 -5.84
C THR A 63 45.22 -26.41 -4.99
N GLU A 64 45.07 -26.27 -3.66
CA GLU A 64 46.09 -26.56 -2.61
C GLU A 64 45.28 -27.08 -1.38
N ARG A 65 45.57 -28.20 -0.68
CA ARG A 65 46.73 -28.58 0.17
C ARG A 65 47.07 -27.50 1.22
N GLU A 66 47.35 -27.79 2.50
CA GLU A 66 47.33 -29.00 3.35
C GLU A 66 47.32 -28.53 4.83
N GLY A 67 46.96 -29.37 5.82
CA GLY A 67 47.02 -28.95 7.24
C GLY A 67 46.50 -30.00 8.23
N GLU A 68 47.40 -30.60 9.00
CA GLU A 68 47.17 -31.74 9.90
C GLU A 68 46.88 -31.35 11.37
N GLY A 69 46.48 -32.34 12.20
CA GLY A 69 46.43 -32.24 13.67
C GLY A 69 45.15 -32.84 14.29
N ALA A 70 44.92 -34.16 14.37
CA ALA A 70 45.63 -35.22 15.10
C ALA A 70 44.97 -35.59 16.46
N ASN A 71 45.10 -36.87 16.84
CA ASN A 71 44.67 -37.57 18.08
C ASN A 71 43.17 -37.94 18.24
N THR A 72 42.77 -39.17 18.65
CA THR A 72 43.44 -40.50 18.74
C THR A 72 42.39 -41.59 19.04
N ILE A 73 42.47 -42.77 18.40
CA ILE A 73 42.32 -44.15 18.95
C ILE A 73 40.99 -44.53 19.67
N ASP A 74 40.35 -45.71 19.53
CA ASP A 74 40.42 -46.89 18.64
C ASP A 74 39.23 -47.84 19.04
N LYS A 75 39.03 -48.93 18.29
CA LYS A 75 38.34 -50.19 18.65
C LYS A 75 36.88 -50.40 18.22
N SER A 76 36.79 -50.72 16.93
CA SER A 76 36.26 -52.02 16.43
C SER A 76 34.98 -52.60 17.06
N ARG A 77 33.90 -52.57 16.28
CA ARG A 77 32.89 -53.66 16.26
C ARG A 77 32.10 -53.72 14.95
N LEU A 78 31.88 -54.95 14.48
CA LEU A 78 30.80 -55.43 13.61
C LEU A 78 30.82 -55.04 12.11
N LEU A 79 31.43 -55.94 11.32
CA LEU A 79 31.03 -56.21 9.94
C LEU A 79 29.64 -56.86 9.90
N ALA A 80 28.64 -56.23 9.27
CA ALA A 80 27.41 -56.91 8.83
C ALA A 80 26.67 -56.18 7.69
N ARG A 81 26.73 -56.78 6.49
CA ARG A 81 25.73 -56.78 5.40
C ARG A 81 24.94 -55.49 5.07
N LYS A 82 25.19 -54.95 3.87
CA LYS A 82 24.25 -54.07 3.14
C LYS A 82 22.89 -54.79 2.92
N PRO A 83 21.73 -54.12 3.13
CA PRO A 83 20.45 -54.62 2.66
C PRO A 83 20.31 -54.45 1.12
N PRO A 84 19.51 -55.29 0.43
CA PRO A 84 19.27 -55.16 -1.01
C PRO A 84 18.36 -53.96 -1.35
N PRO A 85 18.41 -53.44 -2.60
CA PRO A 85 17.55 -52.35 -3.02
C PRO A 85 16.06 -52.77 -3.10
N ARG A 86 15.15 -51.84 -2.80
CA ARG A 86 13.71 -52.04 -2.98
C ARG A 86 13.34 -52.04 -4.48
N PRO A 87 12.36 -52.83 -4.92
CA PRO A 87 11.84 -52.78 -6.29
C PRO A 87 11.11 -51.46 -6.56
N ALA A 88 11.19 -50.98 -7.80
CA ALA A 88 10.49 -49.79 -8.26
C ALA A 88 8.97 -50.03 -8.39
N PRO A 89 8.11 -49.00 -8.20
CA PRO A 89 6.68 -49.11 -8.46
C PRO A 89 6.38 -49.29 -9.95
N PRO A 90 5.31 -50.03 -10.33
CA PRO A 90 4.96 -50.26 -11.72
C PRO A 90 4.43 -48.99 -12.40
N LEU A 91 4.81 -48.80 -13.67
CA LEU A 91 4.29 -47.74 -14.54
C LEU A 91 2.80 -47.98 -14.86
N PRO A 92 1.96 -46.93 -14.92
CA PRO A 92 0.57 -47.08 -15.33
C PRO A 92 0.45 -47.53 -16.79
N ARG A 93 -0.50 -48.44 -17.06
CA ARG A 93 -0.76 -48.99 -18.40
C ARG A 93 -1.29 -47.90 -19.34
N ARG A 94 -0.75 -47.83 -20.56
CA ARG A 94 -1.42 -47.15 -21.69
C ARG A 94 -2.73 -47.88 -22.03
N LEU A 95 -3.81 -47.12 -22.13
CA LEU A 95 -5.00 -47.50 -22.89
C LEU A 95 -4.93 -46.82 -24.28
N PRO A 96 -5.52 -47.43 -25.34
CA PRO A 96 -5.29 -47.02 -26.72
C PRO A 96 -6.02 -45.71 -27.09
N SER A 97 -5.49 -45.01 -28.09
CA SER A 97 -6.10 -43.80 -28.64
C SER A 97 -7.34 -44.14 -29.48
N LEU A 98 -8.50 -43.63 -29.09
CA LEU A 98 -9.64 -43.49 -29.99
C LEU A 98 -9.50 -42.18 -30.77
N ASN A 99 -9.05 -42.31 -32.03
CA ASN A 99 -9.38 -41.33 -33.06
C ASN A 99 -10.84 -41.56 -33.46
N GLU A 100 -11.75 -40.71 -32.98
CA GLU A 100 -13.08 -40.59 -33.57
C GLU A 100 -13.35 -39.12 -33.91
N ALA A 101 -13.77 -38.90 -35.15
CA ALA A 101 -13.94 -37.58 -35.73
C ALA A 101 -15.20 -36.91 -35.18
N ILE A 102 -15.08 -35.63 -34.82
CA ILE A 102 -16.23 -34.78 -34.51
C ILE A 102 -16.93 -34.43 -35.85
N PRO A 103 -18.21 -34.79 -36.05
CA PRO A 103 -18.95 -34.33 -37.22
C PRO A 103 -19.28 -32.82 -37.10
N PRO A 104 -19.31 -32.06 -38.21
CA PRO A 104 -19.54 -30.63 -38.15
C PRO A 104 -21.00 -30.31 -37.79
N SER A 105 -21.23 -29.80 -36.59
CA SER A 105 -22.50 -29.19 -36.23
C SER A 105 -22.48 -27.71 -36.62
N SER A 106 -23.14 -27.39 -37.73
CA SER A 106 -23.37 -26.02 -38.17
C SER A 106 -24.33 -25.30 -37.21
N LYS A 107 -23.80 -24.32 -36.48
CA LYS A 107 -24.58 -23.19 -35.98
C LYS A 107 -23.92 -21.91 -36.47
N GLU A 108 -24.55 -21.29 -37.46
CA GLU A 108 -24.15 -20.00 -37.98
C GLU A 108 -24.22 -18.96 -36.85
N ILE A 109 -23.09 -18.30 -36.60
CA ILE A 109 -23.05 -17.13 -35.73
C ILE A 109 -23.37 -15.92 -36.62
N PRO A 110 -24.42 -15.14 -36.36
CA PRO A 110 -24.73 -13.96 -37.17
C PRO A 110 -23.57 -12.95 -37.08
N PRO A 111 -23.22 -12.27 -38.18
CA PRO A 111 -22.11 -11.33 -38.20
C PRO A 111 -22.34 -10.16 -37.24
N VAL A 112 -21.32 -9.86 -36.43
CA VAL A 112 -21.32 -8.71 -35.51
C VAL A 112 -21.42 -7.42 -36.34
N PRO A 113 -22.35 -6.50 -36.03
CA PRO A 113 -22.45 -5.24 -36.76
C PRO A 113 -21.18 -4.38 -36.54
N PRO A 114 -20.73 -3.63 -37.56
CA PRO A 114 -19.54 -2.79 -37.44
C PRO A 114 -19.75 -1.67 -36.39
N PRO A 115 -18.68 -1.23 -35.71
CA PRO A 115 -18.78 -0.17 -34.71
C PRO A 115 -19.23 1.16 -35.34
N PRO A 116 -19.94 2.03 -34.59
CA PRO A 116 -20.39 3.31 -35.09
C PRO A 116 -19.22 4.22 -35.49
N PRO A 117 -19.37 5.06 -36.54
CA PRO A 117 -18.31 5.96 -36.98
C PRO A 117 -17.93 6.96 -35.88
N ARG A 118 -16.64 7.29 -35.79
CA ARG A 118 -16.14 8.27 -34.82
C ARG A 118 -16.74 9.66 -35.08
N PRO A 119 -16.99 10.48 -34.04
CA PRO A 119 -17.30 11.89 -34.22
C PRO A 119 -16.15 12.61 -34.96
N PRO A 120 -16.44 13.56 -35.86
CA PRO A 120 -15.40 14.34 -36.52
C PRO A 120 -14.67 15.25 -35.53
N LEU A 121 -13.36 15.39 -35.70
CA LEU A 121 -12.54 16.36 -34.97
C LEU A 121 -12.96 17.79 -35.34
N PRO A 122 -12.98 18.74 -34.40
CA PRO A 122 -13.36 20.13 -34.69
C PRO A 122 -12.36 20.79 -35.64
N ALA A 123 -12.88 21.32 -36.75
CA ALA A 123 -12.07 22.00 -37.75
C ALA A 123 -11.47 23.31 -37.21
N ARG A 124 -10.22 23.61 -37.58
CA ARG A 124 -9.59 24.92 -37.36
C ARG A 124 -10.42 26.00 -38.04
N LYS A 125 -11.01 26.92 -37.27
CA LYS A 125 -11.54 28.16 -37.83
C LYS A 125 -10.37 29.05 -38.27
N ARG A 126 -10.28 29.29 -39.58
CA ARG A 126 -9.41 30.29 -40.20
C ARG A 126 -10.02 31.67 -39.91
N ALA A 127 -9.19 32.63 -39.54
CA ALA A 127 -9.65 34.00 -39.30
C ALA A 127 -9.70 34.77 -40.63
N GLU A 128 -10.90 35.20 -41.00
CA GLU A 128 -11.14 36.18 -42.06
C GLU A 128 -12.20 37.15 -41.52
N ASP A 129 -11.77 38.36 -41.18
CA ASP A 129 -12.54 39.60 -41.32
C ASP A 129 -11.59 40.78 -41.07
N ALA A 130 -11.52 41.68 -42.05
CA ALA A 130 -10.72 42.90 -42.01
C ALA A 130 -11.55 44.06 -42.58
N PRO A 131 -11.48 45.27 -41.99
CA PRO A 131 -11.94 46.48 -42.65
C PRO A 131 -10.83 47.10 -43.50
N GLN A 132 -11.25 47.79 -44.56
CA GLN A 132 -10.41 48.32 -45.64
C GLN A 132 -9.66 49.60 -45.24
N ILE A 133 -8.54 49.89 -45.93
CA ILE A 133 -7.95 51.23 -46.03
C ILE A 133 -7.56 51.46 -47.50
N ASP A 134 -7.96 52.60 -48.06
CA ASP A 134 -7.82 52.94 -49.48
C ASP A 134 -6.39 53.30 -49.92
N ARG A 135 -6.15 53.21 -51.23
CA ARG A 135 -4.88 53.52 -51.90
C ARG A 135 -4.86 54.91 -52.55
N ALA A 136 -3.78 55.66 -52.32
CA ALA A 136 -3.18 56.61 -53.26
C ALA A 136 -1.67 56.68 -52.91
N ALA A 137 -0.73 56.24 -53.77
CA ALA A 137 -0.18 56.88 -54.97
C ALA A 137 1.30 57.31 -54.72
N SER A 138 2.22 56.72 -55.48
CA SER A 138 3.70 56.96 -55.50
C SER A 138 4.04 58.31 -56.21
N PRO A 139 5.32 58.75 -56.46
CA PRO A 139 6.63 58.06 -56.31
C PRO A 139 7.86 58.90 -55.85
N GLN A 140 9.04 58.28 -55.69
CA GLN A 140 10.34 58.60 -56.36
C GLN A 140 11.55 57.84 -55.74
N THR A 141 12.70 57.80 -56.45
CA THR A 141 13.93 56.99 -56.21
C THR A 141 15.21 57.89 -56.18
N PRO A 142 16.46 57.35 -56.31
CA PRO A 142 17.45 56.87 -55.32
C PRO A 142 18.63 57.90 -55.14
N PRO A 143 19.95 57.61 -54.87
CA PRO A 143 20.70 56.39 -54.44
C PRO A 143 21.82 56.59 -53.34
N GLU A 144 22.58 55.50 -53.09
CA GLU A 144 24.05 55.41 -52.80
C GLU A 144 24.72 55.71 -51.42
N VAL A 145 26.05 55.47 -51.39
CA VAL A 145 26.96 55.03 -50.29
C VAL A 145 28.37 55.68 -50.57
N PRO A 146 29.43 55.76 -49.71
CA PRO A 146 29.72 55.08 -48.43
C PRO A 146 30.44 55.93 -47.32
N GLY A 147 31.00 55.31 -46.26
CA GLY A 147 32.22 55.86 -45.59
C GLY A 147 32.42 55.66 -44.08
N ARG A 148 33.63 55.25 -43.65
CA ARG A 148 34.10 55.17 -42.24
C ARG A 148 34.70 56.49 -41.73
N ARG A 149 34.54 56.86 -40.44
CA ARG A 149 35.63 56.88 -39.41
C ARG A 149 35.35 57.66 -38.09
N ARG A 150 35.92 57.10 -37.00
CA ARG A 150 36.45 57.69 -35.74
C ARG A 150 35.48 58.22 -34.65
N LEU A 151 36.00 58.13 -33.42
CA LEU A 151 35.37 58.37 -32.11
C LEU A 151 35.64 59.79 -31.58
N PRO A 152 34.78 60.34 -30.70
CA PRO A 152 35.10 61.41 -29.75
C PRO A 152 35.63 60.89 -28.38
N PRO A 153 36.20 61.78 -27.52
CA PRO A 153 36.91 61.42 -26.27
C PRO A 153 35.99 61.25 -25.02
N PRO A 154 36.51 60.80 -23.85
CA PRO A 154 35.69 60.24 -22.77
C PRO A 154 35.15 61.27 -21.77
N LEU A 155 34.02 60.93 -21.13
CA LEU A 155 33.48 61.62 -19.96
C LEU A 155 33.72 60.82 -18.65
N VAL A 156 33.73 61.56 -17.55
CA VAL A 156 34.38 61.19 -16.27
C VAL A 156 33.55 60.22 -15.43
N ARG A 157 34.25 59.39 -14.63
CA ARG A 157 33.65 58.45 -13.66
C ARG A 157 32.80 59.17 -12.60
N GLY A 158 31.55 58.73 -12.46
CA GLY A 158 30.74 58.86 -11.24
C GLY A 158 30.64 57.49 -10.54
N SER A 159 30.60 57.49 -9.20
CA SER A 159 30.77 56.29 -8.36
C SER A 159 29.61 55.29 -8.46
N THR A 160 29.90 54.04 -8.79
CA THR A 160 29.00 52.91 -8.51
C THR A 160 29.00 52.55 -7.02
N PRO A 161 27.85 52.22 -6.40
CA PRO A 161 27.82 51.63 -5.06
C PRO A 161 28.60 50.31 -5.01
N PRO A 162 29.16 49.91 -3.86
CA PRO A 162 29.73 48.58 -3.72
C PRO A 162 28.64 47.51 -3.88
N PRO A 163 28.97 46.32 -4.45
CA PRO A 163 28.02 45.22 -4.50
C PRO A 163 27.62 44.79 -3.07
N PRO A 164 26.39 44.32 -2.85
CA PRO A 164 25.99 43.80 -1.55
C PRO A 164 26.89 42.62 -1.16
N PRO A 165 27.15 42.42 0.15
CA PRO A 165 27.99 41.32 0.62
C PRO A 165 27.39 39.97 0.16
N PRO A 166 28.22 38.95 -0.11
CA PRO A 166 27.74 37.67 -0.60
C PRO A 166 26.75 37.06 0.41
N VAL A 167 25.52 36.84 -0.06
CA VAL A 167 24.49 36.16 0.71
C VAL A 167 25.02 34.77 1.04
N LYS A 168 25.20 34.48 2.33
CA LYS A 168 25.55 33.14 2.79
C LYS A 168 24.43 32.18 2.38
N LEU A 169 24.70 31.27 1.44
CA LEU A 169 23.86 30.09 1.22
C LEU A 169 23.97 29.17 2.44
N SER A 170 23.26 29.51 3.51
CA SER A 170 23.07 28.65 4.66
C SER A 170 21.78 29.01 5.39
N THR A 171 20.68 28.48 4.87
CA THR A 171 19.51 28.01 5.62
C THR A 171 18.59 27.29 4.60
N LYS A 172 19.05 26.13 4.10
CA LYS A 172 18.05 25.06 3.86
C LYS A 172 17.36 24.86 5.22
N PRO A 173 16.02 24.72 5.30
CA PRO A 173 15.41 24.25 6.54
C PRO A 173 16.03 22.87 6.84
N VAL A 174 16.77 22.79 7.94
CA VAL A 174 17.23 21.51 8.46
C VAL A 174 15.97 20.86 9.01
N LEU A 175 15.44 19.90 8.26
CA LEU A 175 14.45 18.97 8.81
C LEU A 175 15.14 18.28 9.99
N GLU A 176 14.52 18.29 11.17
CA GLU A 176 15.11 17.67 12.36
C GLU A 176 15.09 16.14 12.22
N THR A 177 16.08 15.59 11.53
CA THR A 177 16.27 14.15 11.37
C THR A 177 16.80 13.56 12.66
N SER A 178 15.87 13.16 13.53
CA SER A 178 16.18 12.34 14.69
C SER A 178 16.65 10.95 14.24
N SER A 179 17.83 10.55 14.71
CA SER A 179 18.37 9.20 14.55
C SER A 179 17.32 8.15 14.95
N THR A 180 17.10 7.16 14.09
CA THR A 180 16.17 6.04 14.36
C THR A 180 16.69 5.09 15.44
N ASP A 181 17.96 5.21 15.83
CA ASP A 181 18.65 4.42 16.85
C ASP A 181 17.84 4.28 18.15
N GLY A 182 17.37 3.06 18.43
CA GLY A 182 16.62 2.73 19.64
C GLY A 182 15.13 3.13 19.64
N VAL A 183 14.63 3.81 18.61
CA VAL A 183 13.20 4.16 18.50
C VAL A 183 12.43 3.02 17.81
N CYS A 184 11.31 2.61 18.39
CA CYS A 184 10.49 1.56 17.79
C CYS A 184 9.88 2.01 16.45
N ILE A 185 10.20 1.30 15.36
CA ILE A 185 9.71 1.61 14.00
C ILE A 185 8.17 1.67 13.89
N LYS A 186 7.44 0.93 14.75
CA LYS A 186 5.97 0.99 14.79
C LYS A 186 5.42 2.28 15.40
N CYS A 187 6.24 3.03 16.14
CA CYS A 187 5.88 4.26 16.85
C CYS A 187 6.64 5.51 16.36
N TYR A 188 7.61 5.35 15.45
CA TYR A 188 8.34 6.46 14.86
C TYR A 188 7.40 7.35 14.03
N ASP A 189 7.50 8.67 14.21
CA ASP A 189 6.68 9.62 13.46
C ASP A 189 7.29 9.89 12.07
N PHE A 190 6.70 9.26 11.06
CA PHE A 190 7.10 9.46 9.67
C PHE A 190 6.46 10.70 9.01
N SER A 191 5.67 11.52 9.72
CA SER A 191 4.94 12.66 9.13
C SER A 191 5.84 13.65 8.37
N ALA A 192 7.04 13.93 8.89
CA ALA A 192 8.02 14.78 8.22
C ALA A 192 8.56 14.14 6.90
N VAL A 193 8.82 12.84 6.93
CA VAL A 193 9.31 12.06 5.79
C VAL A 193 8.24 11.95 4.70
N ASP A 194 7.01 11.66 5.11
CA ASP A 194 5.85 11.53 4.22
C ASP A 194 5.48 12.87 3.58
N HIS A 195 5.54 13.96 4.35
CA HIS A 195 5.35 15.30 3.82
C HIS A 195 6.41 15.64 2.76
N HIS A 196 7.70 15.41 3.02
CA HIS A 196 8.77 15.63 2.04
C HIS A 196 8.52 14.83 0.75
N ALA A 197 8.25 13.53 0.85
CA ALA A 197 8.00 12.66 -0.30
C ALA A 197 6.81 13.13 -1.16
N SER A 198 5.79 13.74 -0.55
CA SER A 198 4.63 14.29 -1.26
C SER A 198 4.95 15.49 -2.19
N LEU A 199 6.09 16.16 -1.98
CA LEU A 199 6.48 17.36 -2.74
C LEU A 199 7.06 17.07 -4.14
N PHE A 200 7.24 15.80 -4.51
CA PHE A 200 7.91 15.38 -5.75
C PHE A 200 6.92 14.74 -6.73
N PRO A 201 6.10 15.52 -7.46
CA PRO A 201 5.14 14.95 -8.39
C PRO A 201 5.85 14.35 -9.61
N LYS A 202 5.37 13.19 -10.04
CA LYS A 202 5.94 12.33 -11.10
C LYS A 202 6.35 13.06 -12.39
N HIS A 203 5.64 14.11 -12.78
CA HIS A 203 5.85 14.85 -14.02
C HIS A 203 7.12 15.72 -14.03
N ASN A 204 7.72 15.99 -12.87
CA ASN A 204 8.95 16.79 -12.74
C ASN A 204 10.24 15.93 -12.70
N ILE A 205 10.14 14.61 -12.87
CA ILE A 205 11.29 13.70 -12.76
C ILE A 205 12.16 13.75 -14.02
N GLN A 206 13.40 14.19 -13.84
CA GLN A 206 14.42 14.19 -14.89
C GLN A 206 15.08 12.80 -15.06
N SER A 207 15.36 12.11 -13.95
CA SER A 207 15.94 10.76 -13.95
C SER A 207 15.63 10.04 -12.63
N LEU A 208 15.74 8.71 -12.62
CA LEU A 208 15.59 7.90 -11.40
C LEU A 208 16.69 8.19 -10.36
N ALA A 209 17.91 8.52 -10.81
CA ALA A 209 19.00 8.92 -9.91
C ALA A 209 18.74 10.27 -9.23
N THR A 210 18.20 11.23 -10.00
CA THR A 210 17.73 12.53 -9.48
C THR A 210 16.61 12.33 -8.47
N LEU A 211 15.59 11.53 -8.81
CA LEU A 211 14.47 11.23 -7.90
C LEU A 211 14.95 10.58 -6.60
N ALA A 212 15.76 9.52 -6.69
CA ALA A 212 16.28 8.83 -5.51
C ALA A 212 17.06 9.79 -4.60
N ARG A 213 17.99 10.57 -5.16
CA ARG A 213 18.72 11.61 -4.43
C ARG A 213 17.78 12.62 -3.79
N ASP A 214 16.85 13.21 -4.54
CA ASP A 214 16.02 14.33 -4.03
C ASP A 214 15.01 13.88 -2.96
N LEU A 215 14.53 12.63 -3.04
CA LEU A 215 13.75 11.99 -1.98
C LEU A 215 14.56 11.70 -0.71
N THR A 216 15.87 11.51 -0.82
CA THR A 216 16.70 10.93 0.27
C THR A 216 17.80 11.83 0.82
N GLU A 217 18.15 12.93 0.14
CA GLU A 217 19.16 13.91 0.59
C GLU A 217 18.91 14.43 2.01
N PRO A 218 17.66 14.75 2.44
CA PRO A 218 17.45 15.30 3.77
C PRO A 218 17.66 14.30 4.90
N PHE A 219 17.58 13.00 4.61
CA PHE A 219 17.44 11.94 5.61
C PHE A 219 18.76 11.26 5.93
N GLN A 220 18.95 10.85 7.18
CA GLN A 220 20.19 10.24 7.63
C GLN A 220 20.09 8.72 7.64
N SER A 221 19.05 8.16 8.25
CA SER A 221 18.92 6.71 8.39
C SER A 221 18.46 6.02 7.10
N GLU A 222 18.76 4.73 6.96
CA GLU A 222 18.21 3.94 5.86
C GLU A 222 16.69 3.81 5.98
N THR A 223 16.16 3.74 7.22
CA THR A 223 14.72 3.68 7.49
C THR A 223 13.97 4.90 6.97
N GLU A 224 14.43 6.13 7.26
CA GLU A 224 13.83 7.36 6.73
C GLU A 224 13.88 7.39 5.19
N LYS A 225 15.02 7.03 4.59
CA LYS A 225 15.20 7.00 3.13
C LYS A 225 14.28 5.99 2.45
N ALA A 226 14.15 4.79 3.02
CA ALA A 226 13.22 3.77 2.54
C ALA A 226 11.77 4.23 2.68
N ARG A 227 11.43 4.95 3.76
CA ARG A 227 10.10 5.55 3.95
C ARG A 227 9.80 6.61 2.89
N ALA A 228 10.74 7.52 2.61
CA ALA A 228 10.54 8.55 1.58
C ALA A 228 10.25 7.94 0.21
N ILE A 229 10.97 6.87 -0.16
CA ILE A 229 10.74 6.11 -1.40
C ILE A 229 9.37 5.42 -1.35
N TYR A 230 9.04 4.74 -0.26
CA TYR A 230 7.76 4.04 -0.05
C TYR A 230 6.56 4.98 -0.24
N THR A 231 6.59 6.14 0.43
CA THR A 231 5.51 7.14 0.37
C THR A 231 5.48 7.85 -0.98
N TRP A 232 6.63 8.04 -1.64
CA TRP A 232 6.63 8.56 -3.01
C TRP A 232 5.92 7.60 -3.98
N LEU A 233 6.18 6.28 -3.89
CA LEU A 233 5.49 5.28 -4.71
C LEU A 233 3.97 5.30 -4.46
N SER A 234 3.54 5.40 -3.19
CA SER A 234 2.10 5.38 -2.84
C SER A 234 1.31 6.54 -3.45
N HIS A 235 1.94 7.70 -3.65
CA HIS A 235 1.31 8.87 -4.26
C HIS A 235 1.42 8.92 -5.79
N ASN A 236 2.50 8.40 -6.37
CA ASN A 236 2.84 8.66 -7.78
C ASN A 236 2.63 7.46 -8.72
N ILE A 237 2.47 6.25 -8.18
CA ILE A 237 2.17 5.04 -8.94
C ILE A 237 0.75 4.58 -8.59
N ILE A 238 -0.03 4.25 -9.62
CA ILE A 238 -1.39 3.72 -9.54
C ILE A 238 -1.35 2.24 -9.91
N TYR A 239 -2.18 1.42 -9.26
CA TYR A 239 -2.25 0.00 -9.59
C TYR A 239 -2.85 -0.22 -10.99
N ASP A 240 -2.21 -1.03 -11.84
CA ASP A 240 -2.72 -1.34 -13.18
C ASP A 240 -3.82 -2.41 -13.11
N VAL A 241 -5.01 -1.96 -12.71
CA VAL A 241 -6.22 -2.77 -12.56
C VAL A 241 -6.60 -3.47 -13.88
N GLN A 242 -6.34 -2.84 -15.03
CA GLN A 242 -6.68 -3.39 -16.33
C GLN A 242 -5.71 -4.52 -16.73
N ALA A 243 -4.40 -4.32 -16.56
CA ALA A 243 -3.41 -5.38 -16.78
C ALA A 243 -3.66 -6.57 -15.84
N PHE A 244 -3.99 -6.31 -14.58
CA PHE A 244 -4.33 -7.33 -13.59
C PHE A 244 -5.55 -8.17 -14.01
N PHE A 245 -6.73 -7.57 -14.23
CA PHE A 245 -7.94 -8.36 -14.55
C PHE A 245 -7.93 -8.99 -15.96
N SER A 246 -7.15 -8.44 -16.89
CA SER A 246 -6.96 -9.07 -18.21
C SER A 246 -5.95 -10.22 -18.20
N GLY A 247 -5.09 -10.31 -17.17
CA GLY A 247 -3.93 -11.20 -17.14
C GLY A 247 -2.81 -10.78 -18.10
N ASN A 248 -2.93 -9.62 -18.77
CA ASN A 248 -1.93 -9.11 -19.71
C ASN A 248 -0.80 -8.37 -18.98
N LEU A 249 -0.11 -9.10 -18.09
CA LEU A 249 0.99 -8.57 -17.29
C LEU A 249 2.24 -8.36 -18.15
N GLN A 250 2.41 -7.14 -18.64
CA GLN A 250 3.62 -6.71 -19.34
C GLN A 250 4.78 -6.50 -18.36
N HIS A 251 6.01 -6.77 -18.82
CA HIS A 251 7.19 -6.54 -18.00
C HIS A 251 7.41 -5.02 -17.76
N ALA A 252 7.36 -4.59 -16.51
CA ALA A 252 7.58 -3.21 -16.12
C ALA A 252 9.03 -3.00 -15.64
N THR A 253 9.75 -2.09 -16.29
CA THR A 253 11.06 -1.60 -15.81
C THR A 253 10.84 -0.40 -14.87
N PRO A 254 11.78 -0.03 -14.01
CA PRO A 254 11.68 1.19 -13.19
C PRO A 254 11.35 2.45 -14.03
N GLU A 255 11.96 2.58 -15.21
CA GLU A 255 11.75 3.70 -16.14
C GLU A 255 10.38 3.65 -16.82
N SER A 256 9.86 2.45 -17.17
CA SER A 256 8.51 2.33 -17.72
C SER A 256 7.45 2.61 -16.64
N THR A 257 7.65 2.12 -15.41
CA THR A 257 6.76 2.35 -14.26
C THR A 257 6.65 3.83 -13.90
N VAL A 258 7.77 4.57 -13.81
CA VAL A 258 7.71 6.02 -13.55
C VAL A 258 7.09 6.77 -14.73
N ARG A 259 7.41 6.39 -15.97
CA ARG A 259 6.85 7.04 -17.17
C ARG A 259 5.33 6.83 -17.29
N SER A 260 4.82 5.61 -17.13
CA SER A 260 3.37 5.33 -17.12
C SER A 260 2.70 5.89 -15.87
N GLY A 261 3.30 5.70 -14.69
CA GLY A 261 2.64 5.85 -13.39
C GLY A 261 1.70 4.68 -13.09
N LEU A 262 1.86 3.56 -13.77
CA LEU A 262 1.05 2.35 -13.67
C LEU A 262 1.95 1.14 -13.43
N ALA A 263 1.59 0.31 -12.45
CA ALA A 263 2.24 -0.97 -12.20
C ALA A 263 1.32 -1.97 -11.49
N VAL A 264 1.64 -3.27 -11.60
CA VAL A 264 1.21 -4.29 -10.62
C VAL A 264 2.34 -4.53 -9.60
N CYS A 265 2.13 -5.43 -8.63
CA CYS A 265 3.02 -5.69 -7.50
C CYS A 265 4.50 -5.83 -7.89
N ASP A 266 4.80 -6.55 -8.98
CA ASP A 266 6.17 -6.75 -9.48
C ASP A 266 6.88 -5.44 -9.86
N GLY A 267 6.14 -4.49 -10.43
CA GLY A 267 6.63 -3.17 -10.81
C GLY A 267 6.83 -2.23 -9.62
N TYR A 268 5.95 -2.28 -8.61
CA TYR A 268 6.17 -1.58 -7.33
C TYR A 268 7.44 -2.10 -6.64
N ALA A 269 7.54 -3.42 -6.45
CA ALA A 269 8.69 -4.03 -5.78
C ALA A 269 10.01 -3.87 -6.57
N GLY A 270 9.93 -3.83 -7.91
CA GLY A 270 11.05 -3.53 -8.80
C GLY A 270 11.53 -2.08 -8.71
N LEU A 271 10.61 -1.11 -8.75
CA LEU A 271 10.92 0.32 -8.67
C LEU A 271 11.42 0.71 -7.27
N PHE A 272 10.79 0.21 -6.20
CA PHE A 272 11.25 0.42 -4.82
C PHE A 272 12.69 -0.08 -4.64
N MET A 273 12.99 -1.32 -5.06
CA MET A 273 14.35 -1.88 -5.02
C MET A 273 15.35 -1.04 -5.81
N HIS A 274 14.96 -0.50 -6.96
CA HIS A 274 15.84 0.30 -7.81
C HIS A 274 16.17 1.67 -7.18
N LEU A 275 15.16 2.39 -6.67
CA LEU A 275 15.35 3.67 -6.00
C LEU A 275 16.13 3.49 -4.68
N ALA A 276 15.87 2.45 -3.90
CA ALA A 276 16.61 2.14 -2.68
C ALA A 276 18.10 1.91 -2.96
N LYS A 277 18.44 1.19 -4.03
CA LYS A 277 19.84 0.99 -4.47
C LYS A 277 20.51 2.29 -4.91
N LEU A 278 19.79 3.17 -5.60
CA LEU A 278 20.30 4.50 -5.99
C LEU A 278 20.50 5.43 -4.78
N ALA A 279 19.67 5.29 -3.74
CA ALA A 279 19.80 5.98 -2.45
C ALA A 279 20.90 5.39 -1.53
N GLY A 280 21.65 4.39 -1.99
CA GLY A 280 22.74 3.76 -1.25
C GLY A 280 22.37 2.52 -0.43
N ILE A 281 21.08 2.20 -0.28
CA ILE A 281 20.61 1.01 0.46
C ILE A 281 20.83 -0.22 -0.42
N ARG A 282 22.03 -0.81 -0.32
CA ARG A 282 22.46 -1.92 -1.19
C ARG A 282 21.82 -3.26 -0.81
N GLN A 283 21.49 -3.44 0.46
CA GLN A 283 20.96 -4.69 1.02
C GLN A 283 19.46 -4.87 0.76
N VAL A 284 19.03 -4.74 -0.51
CA VAL A 284 17.62 -4.86 -0.92
C VAL A 284 17.43 -5.81 -2.10
N SER A 285 16.45 -6.70 -1.96
CA SER A 285 16.02 -7.66 -2.97
C SER A 285 14.50 -7.66 -3.13
N LYS A 286 14.02 -7.92 -4.34
CA LYS A 286 12.62 -8.31 -4.59
C LYS A 286 12.44 -9.76 -4.16
N VAL A 287 11.32 -10.05 -3.50
CA VAL A 287 10.85 -11.37 -3.12
C VAL A 287 9.55 -11.63 -3.87
N THR A 288 9.35 -12.85 -4.36
CA THR A 288 8.12 -13.26 -5.06
C THR A 288 7.49 -14.45 -4.37
N GLY A 289 6.16 -14.47 -4.30
CA GLY A 289 5.44 -15.60 -3.73
C GLY A 289 3.93 -15.41 -3.73
N HIS A 290 3.30 -15.91 -2.67
CA HIS A 290 1.87 -15.84 -2.48
C HIS A 290 1.48 -14.73 -1.51
N GLY A 291 0.54 -13.87 -1.88
CA GLY A 291 -0.17 -12.95 -1.00
C GLY A 291 -1.64 -13.36 -0.81
N LYS A 292 -2.15 -13.30 0.43
CA LYS A 292 -3.59 -13.40 0.76
C LYS A 292 -4.35 -12.10 0.40
N GLY A 293 -4.14 -11.62 -0.82
CA GLY A 293 -4.67 -10.34 -1.31
C GLY A 293 -6.07 -10.44 -1.93
N PHE A 294 -6.36 -9.53 -2.86
CA PHE A 294 -7.61 -9.54 -3.62
C PHE A 294 -7.87 -10.91 -4.27
N GLY A 295 -9.08 -11.45 -4.09
CA GLY A 295 -9.48 -12.75 -4.62
C GLY A 295 -9.03 -13.97 -3.79
N TYR A 296 -8.28 -13.79 -2.70
CA TYR A 296 -8.01 -14.87 -1.75
C TYR A 296 -9.30 -15.30 -1.04
N ALA A 297 -9.49 -16.62 -0.89
CA ALA A 297 -10.54 -17.21 -0.10
C ALA A 297 -9.93 -18.16 0.94
N HIS A 298 -10.43 -18.13 2.17
CA HIS A 298 -10.01 -19.06 3.21
C HIS A 298 -10.44 -20.50 2.87
N LEU A 299 -9.57 -21.45 3.21
CA LEU A 299 -9.81 -22.87 3.02
C LEU A 299 -11.02 -23.31 3.85
N GLN A 300 -12.02 -23.92 3.20
CA GLN A 300 -13.20 -24.43 3.90
C GLN A 300 -12.89 -25.74 4.63
N PRO A 301 -13.57 -26.05 5.75
CA PRO A 301 -13.38 -27.31 6.47
C PRO A 301 -13.51 -28.53 5.55
N GLY A 302 -12.50 -29.40 5.56
CA GLY A 302 -12.45 -30.61 4.74
C GLY A 302 -12.01 -30.41 3.28
N GLN A 303 -11.75 -29.19 2.81
CA GLN A 303 -11.13 -29.00 1.49
C GLN A 303 -9.64 -29.42 1.49
N PRO A 304 -9.15 -29.99 0.38
CA PRO A 304 -7.73 -30.29 0.23
C PRO A 304 -6.90 -29.00 0.18
N LEU A 305 -5.67 -29.04 0.70
CA LEU A 305 -4.73 -27.92 0.60
C LEU A 305 -4.49 -27.58 -0.89
N PRO A 306 -4.68 -26.32 -1.33
CA PRO A 306 -4.34 -25.93 -2.69
C PRO A 306 -2.81 -25.99 -2.89
N PRO A 307 -2.34 -26.22 -4.12
CA PRO A 307 -0.92 -26.10 -4.43
C PRO A 307 -0.44 -24.66 -4.22
N PRO A 308 0.84 -24.44 -3.90
CA PRO A 308 1.41 -23.10 -3.85
C PRO A 308 1.31 -22.36 -5.19
N GLU A 309 0.84 -21.11 -5.17
CA GLU A 309 0.70 -20.25 -6.34
C GLU A 309 1.48 -18.93 -6.14
N LEU A 310 2.08 -18.42 -7.21
CA LEU A 310 2.83 -17.16 -7.19
C LEU A 310 1.97 -16.05 -7.81
N ASN A 311 1.41 -15.21 -6.95
CA ASN A 311 0.47 -14.14 -7.31
C ASN A 311 0.92 -12.73 -6.83
N HIS A 312 2.02 -12.62 -6.08
CA HIS A 312 2.43 -11.37 -5.43
C HIS A 312 3.96 -11.18 -5.34
N ALA A 313 4.39 -9.93 -5.17
CA ALA A 313 5.79 -9.53 -5.08
C ALA A 313 5.98 -8.33 -4.15
N TRP A 314 7.02 -8.38 -3.32
CA TRP A 314 7.36 -7.38 -2.30
C TRP A 314 8.89 -7.27 -2.14
N ASN A 315 9.39 -6.58 -1.11
CA ASN A 315 10.81 -6.41 -0.86
C ASN A 315 11.26 -6.97 0.48
N ARG A 316 12.46 -7.56 0.49
CA ARG A 316 13.29 -7.81 1.68
C ARG A 316 14.43 -6.81 1.66
N ILE A 317 14.67 -6.14 2.78
CA ILE A 317 15.59 -5.02 2.88
C ILE A 317 16.27 -5.01 4.25
N CYS A 318 17.56 -4.72 4.31
CA CYS A 318 18.22 -4.35 5.57
C CYS A 318 18.14 -2.83 5.71
N LEU A 319 17.72 -2.36 6.88
CA LEU A 319 17.60 -0.95 7.23
C LEU A 319 18.21 -0.76 8.62
N ASP A 320 19.23 0.10 8.72
CA ASP A 320 19.88 0.42 10.00
C ASP A 320 20.31 -0.87 10.75
N ASP A 321 20.98 -1.76 10.00
CA ASP A 321 21.42 -3.12 10.37
C ASP A 321 20.32 -4.15 10.76
N GLU A 322 19.03 -3.83 10.61
CA GLU A 322 17.92 -4.78 10.82
C GLU A 322 17.22 -5.22 9.51
N TRP A 323 17.04 -6.53 9.32
CA TRP A 323 16.28 -7.06 8.19
C TRP A 323 14.77 -6.87 8.36
N ARG A 324 14.12 -6.29 7.35
CA ARG A 324 12.69 -5.98 7.26
C ARG A 324 12.06 -6.56 5.99
N LEU A 325 10.73 -6.68 6.00
CA LEU A 325 9.89 -6.90 4.82
C LEU A 325 9.03 -5.66 4.58
N ILE A 326 8.95 -5.21 3.33
CA ILE A 326 8.18 -4.02 2.93
C ILE A 326 7.37 -4.36 1.69
N ASP A 327 6.09 -4.01 1.70
CA ASP A 327 5.21 -4.05 0.53
C ASP A 327 4.74 -2.63 0.16
N ALA A 328 5.41 -2.03 -0.82
CA ALA A 328 5.06 -0.74 -1.39
C ALA A 328 3.80 -0.78 -2.29
N CYS A 329 3.36 -1.97 -2.71
CA CYS A 329 2.16 -2.16 -3.52
C CYS A 329 0.90 -2.09 -2.66
N TRP A 330 0.78 -2.96 -1.64
CA TRP A 330 -0.32 -2.87 -0.66
C TRP A 330 -0.19 -1.64 0.25
N GLY A 331 1.01 -1.05 0.32
CA GLY A 331 1.28 0.26 0.89
C GLY A 331 0.68 1.44 0.11
N ALA A 332 0.36 1.26 -1.17
CA ALA A 332 -0.19 2.30 -2.05
C ALA A 332 -1.72 2.37 -2.08
N GLY A 333 -2.41 1.33 -1.60
CA GLY A 333 -3.86 1.23 -1.68
C GLY A 333 -4.36 -0.20 -1.76
N ASN A 334 -5.63 -0.38 -2.10
CA ASN A 334 -6.23 -1.68 -2.34
C ASN A 334 -7.30 -1.67 -3.45
N LEU A 335 -7.73 -2.86 -3.87
CA LEU A 335 -8.84 -3.04 -4.80
C LEU A 335 -10.16 -3.19 -4.03
N ASN A 336 -11.11 -2.29 -4.28
CA ASN A 336 -12.51 -2.44 -3.89
C ASN A 336 -13.32 -2.91 -5.10
N GLY A 337 -13.47 -4.22 -5.23
CA GLY A 337 -13.99 -4.84 -6.46
C GLY A 337 -13.08 -4.55 -7.65
N SER A 338 -13.58 -3.82 -8.64
CA SER A 338 -12.82 -3.36 -9.82
C SER A 338 -12.29 -1.92 -9.71
N VAL A 339 -12.47 -1.25 -8.55
CA VAL A 339 -12.03 0.13 -8.31
C VAL A 339 -10.75 0.12 -7.47
N TRP A 340 -9.77 0.95 -7.84
CA TRP A 340 -8.56 1.19 -7.04
C TRP A 340 -8.81 2.32 -6.04
N ASP A 341 -8.64 2.02 -4.75
CA ASP A 341 -8.62 2.99 -3.66
C ASP A 341 -7.15 3.32 -3.31
N GLN A 342 -6.65 4.44 -3.83
CA GLN A 342 -5.27 4.87 -3.64
C GLN A 342 -5.12 5.58 -2.28
N ARG A 343 -4.39 4.97 -1.35
CA ARG A 343 -4.16 5.51 -0.01
C ARG A 343 -2.87 4.94 0.58
N LEU A 344 -2.01 5.82 1.08
CA LEU A 344 -0.83 5.44 1.87
C LEU A 344 -1.26 4.61 3.08
N ASN A 345 -0.79 3.37 3.15
CA ASN A 345 -1.05 2.46 4.26
C ASN A 345 0.25 2.15 5.02
N PRO A 346 0.57 2.86 6.13
CA PRO A 346 1.85 2.72 6.82
C PRO A 346 2.09 1.32 7.40
N TYR A 347 1.05 0.50 7.58
CA TYR A 347 1.16 -0.85 8.11
C TYR A 347 2.21 -1.69 7.34
N TRP A 348 2.16 -1.68 6.01
CA TRP A 348 3.05 -2.49 5.15
C TRP A 348 4.50 -1.98 5.04
N PHE A 349 4.82 -0.89 5.74
CA PHE A 349 6.20 -0.44 5.97
C PHE A 349 6.72 -0.86 7.35
N THR A 350 5.85 -0.78 8.37
CA THR A 350 6.22 -0.98 9.79
C THR A 350 5.95 -2.40 10.34
N ALA A 351 5.30 -3.27 9.56
CA ALA A 351 4.94 -4.61 10.00
C ALA A 351 6.18 -5.46 10.29
N ASP A 352 6.17 -6.18 11.41
CA ASP A 352 7.22 -7.15 11.73
C ASP A 352 7.09 -8.43 10.90
N ALA A 353 8.14 -9.27 10.92
CA ALA A 353 8.18 -10.53 10.18
C ALA A 353 6.98 -11.46 10.47
N THR A 354 6.49 -11.46 11.72
CA THR A 354 5.36 -12.29 12.15
C THR A 354 4.05 -11.74 11.60
N GLU A 355 3.81 -10.43 11.70
CA GLU A 355 2.67 -9.72 11.10
C GLU A 355 2.63 -9.91 9.58
N PHE A 356 3.74 -9.59 8.90
CA PHE A 356 3.87 -9.63 7.45
C PHE A 356 3.66 -11.05 6.90
N GLY A 357 4.27 -12.06 7.55
CA GLY A 357 4.22 -13.45 7.15
C GLY A 357 2.87 -14.16 7.34
N LYS A 358 1.88 -13.54 8.00
CA LYS A 358 0.49 -14.07 7.97
C LYS A 358 -0.14 -13.90 6.59
N GLN A 359 0.20 -12.82 5.89
CA GLN A 359 -0.44 -12.43 4.62
C GLN A 359 0.47 -12.63 3.39
N HIS A 360 1.77 -12.91 3.62
CA HIS A 360 2.77 -13.16 2.59
C HIS A 360 3.53 -14.47 2.83
N TYR A 361 3.70 -15.28 1.79
CA TYR A 361 4.49 -16.51 1.82
C TYR A 361 5.52 -16.51 0.67
N PRO A 362 6.84 -16.42 0.94
CA PRO A 362 7.87 -16.44 -0.09
C PRO A 362 7.94 -17.82 -0.75
N MET A 363 8.05 -17.82 -2.07
CA MET A 363 8.15 -19.04 -2.88
C MET A 363 9.58 -19.38 -3.31
N ASP A 364 10.54 -18.50 -3.02
CA ASP A 364 11.95 -18.60 -3.42
C ASP A 364 12.84 -19.20 -2.32
N ASP A 365 12.95 -18.54 -1.16
CA ASP A 365 13.69 -19.01 0.02
C ASP A 365 12.83 -18.83 1.28
N PRO A 366 12.54 -19.89 2.05
CA PRO A 366 11.85 -19.78 3.34
C PRO A 366 12.49 -18.79 4.33
N LYS A 367 13.78 -18.46 4.21
CA LYS A 367 14.44 -17.42 5.01
C LYS A 367 13.90 -16.01 4.73
N ASN A 368 13.29 -15.77 3.57
CA ASN A 368 12.64 -14.50 3.25
C ASN A 368 11.37 -14.24 4.09
N GLN A 369 10.98 -15.16 4.98
CA GLN A 369 9.95 -14.91 6.00
C GLN A 369 10.47 -14.08 7.19
N LEU A 370 11.79 -14.03 7.42
CA LEU A 370 12.45 -13.36 8.56
C LEU A 370 11.95 -13.77 9.97
N LEU A 371 11.20 -14.87 10.10
CA LEU A 371 10.69 -15.34 11.38
C LEU A 371 11.81 -15.80 12.32
N THR A 372 11.68 -15.49 13.60
CA THR A 372 12.54 -16.02 14.66
C THR A 372 12.25 -17.51 14.88
N GLY A 373 13.21 -18.38 14.59
CA GLY A 373 13.08 -19.83 14.71
C GLY A 373 12.92 -20.52 13.35
N ARG A 374 12.03 -21.51 13.26
CA ARG A 374 11.79 -22.20 11.97
C ARG A 374 10.87 -21.37 11.06
N PRO A 375 11.07 -21.41 9.73
CA PRO A 375 10.08 -20.91 8.79
C PRO A 375 8.72 -21.60 8.96
N ARG A 376 7.65 -20.85 8.70
CA ARG A 376 6.29 -21.36 8.52
C ARG A 376 6.24 -22.16 7.23
N THR A 377 5.54 -23.29 7.25
CA THR A 377 5.30 -24.11 6.06
C THR A 377 4.11 -23.59 5.24
N TRP A 378 4.01 -23.98 3.97
CA TRP A 378 2.85 -23.65 3.13
C TRP A 378 1.52 -24.07 3.78
N GLN A 379 1.47 -25.28 4.35
CA GLN A 379 0.29 -25.81 5.04
C GLN A 379 -0.14 -24.90 6.21
N GLU A 380 0.79 -24.51 7.08
CA GLU A 380 0.50 -23.63 8.22
C GLU A 380 0.10 -22.21 7.80
N TYR A 381 0.60 -21.75 6.65
CA TYR A 381 0.25 -20.46 6.09
C TYR A 381 -1.16 -20.47 5.46
N ILE A 382 -1.48 -21.46 4.63
CA ILE A 382 -2.70 -21.49 3.82
C ILE A 382 -3.92 -21.99 4.59
N ALA A 383 -3.71 -22.83 5.61
CA ALA A 383 -4.75 -23.34 6.50
C ALA A 383 -4.92 -22.49 7.78
N GLU A 384 -4.47 -21.23 7.79
CA GLU A 384 -4.77 -20.32 8.90
C GLU A 384 -6.30 -20.13 8.99
N PRO A 385 -6.93 -20.39 10.17
CA PRO A 385 -8.38 -20.26 10.31
C PRO A 385 -8.87 -18.83 10.05
N LEU A 386 -10.16 -18.71 9.69
CA LEU A 386 -10.78 -17.42 9.45
C LEU A 386 -10.70 -16.53 10.71
N ARG A 387 -10.26 -15.29 10.51
CA ARG A 387 -10.20 -14.24 11.52
C ARG A 387 -11.36 -13.26 11.34
N PRO A 388 -11.70 -12.46 12.38
CA PRO A 388 -12.73 -11.44 12.27
C PRO A 388 -12.44 -10.49 11.11
N MET A 389 -13.48 -10.04 10.41
CA MET A 389 -13.35 -9.04 9.35
C MET A 389 -12.86 -7.73 9.96
N ILE A 390 -11.78 -7.17 9.42
CA ILE A 390 -11.16 -5.93 9.91
C ILE A 390 -11.51 -4.76 9.00
N TYR A 391 -11.94 -3.63 9.59
CA TYR A 391 -12.21 -2.39 8.86
C TYR A 391 -10.97 -1.48 8.81
N GLY A 392 -10.90 -0.56 7.84
CA GLY A 392 -9.71 0.27 7.62
C GLY A 392 -9.25 1.09 8.84
N ASP A 393 -10.20 1.65 9.60
CA ASP A 393 -9.91 2.49 10.78
C ASP A 393 -9.17 1.72 11.89
N PHE A 394 -9.26 0.38 11.92
CA PHE A 394 -8.52 -0.47 12.86
C PHE A 394 -7.01 -0.25 12.78
N TYR A 395 -6.47 -0.21 11.56
CA TYR A 395 -5.04 0.01 11.31
C TYR A 395 -4.66 1.48 11.55
N SER A 396 -5.53 2.42 11.17
CA SER A 396 -5.32 3.86 11.40
C SER A 396 -5.27 4.23 12.88
N LEU A 397 -6.00 3.51 13.74
CA LEU A 397 -5.98 3.67 15.19
C LEU A 397 -4.92 2.80 15.90
N ASN A 398 -4.04 2.16 15.11
CA ASN A 398 -2.89 1.36 15.56
C ASN A 398 -3.22 0.17 16.46
N PHE A 399 -4.36 -0.50 16.24
CA PHE A 399 -4.68 -1.75 16.94
C PHE A 399 -3.96 -2.96 16.34
N ASP A 400 -3.75 -4.01 17.14
CA ASP A 400 -3.21 -5.29 16.70
C ASP A 400 -4.31 -6.31 16.43
N ILE A 401 -4.37 -6.83 15.20
CA ILE A 401 -5.28 -7.91 14.81
C ILE A 401 -5.02 -9.21 15.59
N TYR A 402 -3.81 -9.41 16.14
CA TYR A 402 -3.46 -10.59 16.93
C TYR A 402 -3.71 -10.41 18.44
N SER A 403 -4.01 -9.19 18.88
CA SER A 403 -4.54 -8.90 20.22
C SER A 403 -6.05 -9.10 20.34
N LEU A 404 -6.74 -9.30 19.21
CA LEU A 404 -8.18 -9.49 19.17
C LEU A 404 -8.58 -10.81 19.83
N GLU A 405 -9.53 -10.71 20.75
CA GLU A 405 -10.24 -11.86 21.29
C GLU A 405 -11.75 -11.67 21.05
N PRO A 406 -12.50 -12.74 20.70
CA PRO A 406 -12.01 -14.05 20.25
C PRO A 406 -11.14 -13.94 18.98
N ALA A 407 -10.03 -14.69 18.91
CA ALA A 407 -9.04 -14.52 17.86
C ALA A 407 -9.48 -15.00 16.46
N LEU A 408 -10.56 -15.79 16.40
CA LEU A 408 -11.11 -16.42 15.20
C LEU A 408 -12.55 -15.95 14.97
N ASP A 409 -12.98 -16.02 13.72
CA ASP A 409 -14.37 -15.83 13.32
C ASP A 409 -15.22 -17.09 13.59
N GLY A 410 -16.54 -16.99 13.46
CA GLY A 410 -17.47 -18.10 13.72
C GLY A 410 -17.73 -18.25 15.22
N LEU A 411 -18.46 -17.29 15.80
CA LEU A 411 -18.77 -17.28 17.22
C LEU A 411 -19.76 -18.38 17.61
N ARG A 412 -19.43 -19.11 18.67
CA ARG A 412 -20.38 -19.97 19.40
C ARG A 412 -21.25 -19.10 20.29
N THR A 413 -22.40 -18.70 19.74
CA THR A 413 -23.35 -17.77 20.35
C THR A 413 -24.31 -18.45 21.34
N GLY A 414 -25.12 -17.66 22.04
CA GLY A 414 -26.08 -18.13 23.06
C GLY A 414 -25.57 -18.06 24.50
N GLY A 415 -24.44 -17.39 24.74
CA GLY A 415 -23.79 -17.29 26.05
C GLY A 415 -23.05 -15.97 26.25
N ARG A 416 -22.37 -15.82 27.39
CA ARG A 416 -21.49 -14.68 27.64
C ARG A 416 -20.12 -14.92 27.00
N LEU A 417 -19.70 -14.00 26.15
CA LEU A 417 -18.40 -14.04 25.47
C LEU A 417 -17.60 -12.80 25.87
N SER A 418 -16.29 -12.99 26.10
CA SER A 418 -15.34 -11.90 26.34
C SER A 418 -14.67 -11.51 25.04
N PHE A 419 -14.56 -10.20 24.81
CA PHE A 419 -13.86 -9.60 23.69
C PHE A 419 -12.73 -8.72 24.20
N ARG A 420 -11.63 -8.65 23.46
CA ARG A 420 -10.44 -7.85 23.80
C ARG A 420 -9.82 -7.23 22.55
N ILE A 421 -9.17 -6.08 22.72
CA ILE A 421 -8.34 -5.42 21.71
C ILE A 421 -7.20 -4.65 22.39
N ALA A 422 -6.02 -4.59 21.79
CA ALA A 422 -4.87 -3.82 22.27
C ALA A 422 -4.11 -3.12 21.12
N LYS A 423 -3.18 -2.23 21.46
CA LYS A 423 -2.32 -1.54 20.48
C LYS A 423 -1.26 -2.47 19.88
N ARG A 424 -0.84 -2.16 18.64
CA ARG A 424 0.24 -2.87 17.90
C ARG A 424 1.64 -2.73 18.46
N CYS A 425 1.83 -1.91 19.48
CA CYS A 425 3.10 -1.76 20.18
C CYS A 425 2.86 -1.28 21.62
N LEU A 426 3.65 -1.80 22.55
CA LEU A 426 3.60 -1.45 23.97
C LEU A 426 3.98 0.01 24.28
N HIS A 427 4.67 0.70 23.36
CA HIS A 427 5.00 2.12 23.51
C HIS A 427 3.84 3.07 23.14
N MET A 428 2.74 2.54 22.60
CA MET A 428 1.60 3.36 22.20
C MET A 428 0.70 3.66 23.40
N SER A 429 0.30 4.92 23.54
CA SER A 429 -0.53 5.36 24.65
C SER A 429 -1.85 4.60 24.72
N THR A 430 -2.12 4.06 25.91
CA THR A 430 -3.42 3.51 26.33
C THR A 430 -4.14 4.47 27.28
N ALA A 431 -3.64 5.70 27.43
CA ALA A 431 -4.32 6.74 28.19
C ALA A 431 -5.64 7.14 27.50
N GLU A 432 -6.61 7.62 28.27
CA GLU A 432 -7.97 7.85 27.77
C GLU A 432 -8.00 9.02 26.78
N GLU A 433 -7.32 10.12 27.14
CA GLU A 433 -7.10 11.31 26.32
C GLU A 433 -6.48 11.02 24.94
N ASP A 434 -5.78 9.89 24.81
CA ASP A 434 -5.11 9.46 23.59
C ASP A 434 -5.94 8.51 22.72
N ASN A 435 -7.11 8.09 23.19
CA ASN A 435 -7.89 7.04 22.56
C ASN A 435 -9.36 7.42 22.35
N TYR A 436 -10.10 6.52 21.74
CA TYR A 436 -11.54 6.63 21.51
C TYR A 436 -12.25 5.51 22.26
N VAL A 437 -13.47 5.77 22.74
CA VAL A 437 -14.31 4.71 23.33
C VAL A 437 -14.67 3.68 22.26
N ALA A 438 -14.12 2.48 22.40
CA ALA A 438 -14.53 1.31 21.63
C ALA A 438 -15.74 0.64 22.31
N PHE A 439 -16.67 0.09 21.52
CA PHE A 439 -17.82 -0.64 22.04
C PHE A 439 -18.23 -1.80 21.13
N LEU A 440 -18.69 -2.89 21.74
CA LEU A 440 -19.35 -4.00 21.07
C LEU A 440 -20.79 -3.63 20.73
N TYR A 441 -21.23 -3.99 19.53
CA TYR A 441 -22.60 -3.94 19.07
C TYR A 441 -23.06 -5.34 18.67
N THR A 442 -24.18 -5.77 19.25
CA THR A 442 -24.88 -7.03 18.97
C THR A 442 -26.21 -6.77 18.26
N ASN A 443 -26.76 -7.79 17.61
CA ASN A 443 -28.00 -7.68 16.81
C ASN A 443 -29.25 -7.27 17.63
N ASP A 444 -29.21 -7.40 18.96
CA ASP A 444 -30.22 -6.90 19.91
C ASP A 444 -30.09 -5.40 20.22
N GLN A 445 -29.24 -4.68 19.47
CA GLN A 445 -28.90 -3.26 19.63
C GLN A 445 -28.16 -2.90 20.93
N ALA A 446 -27.73 -3.88 21.73
CA ALA A 446 -26.92 -3.59 22.91
C ALA A 446 -25.57 -2.98 22.52
N ARG A 447 -25.17 -1.90 23.19
CA ARG A 447 -23.86 -1.24 23.04
C ARG A 447 -23.07 -1.38 24.33
N THR A 448 -22.08 -2.25 24.34
CA THR A 448 -21.25 -2.51 25.51
C THR A 448 -19.88 -1.87 25.32
N PRO A 449 -19.54 -0.77 26.02
CA PRO A 449 -18.21 -0.18 25.91
C PRO A 449 -17.15 -1.15 26.44
N LEU A 450 -15.97 -1.13 25.83
CA LEU A 450 -14.80 -1.82 26.34
C LEU A 450 -14.12 -0.94 27.40
N VAL A 451 -13.69 -1.55 28.49
CA VAL A 451 -12.97 -0.89 29.58
C VAL A 451 -11.51 -1.32 29.58
N ALA A 452 -10.61 -0.45 30.05
CA ALA A 452 -9.19 -0.78 30.14
C ALA A 452 -8.98 -2.02 31.04
N ASP A 453 -8.21 -3.00 30.55
CA ASP A 453 -8.05 -4.31 31.20
C ASP A 453 -6.83 -4.41 32.14
N GLY A 454 -6.07 -3.31 32.30
CA GLY A 454 -4.84 -3.26 33.10
C GLY A 454 -3.63 -3.94 32.46
N SER A 455 -3.77 -4.53 31.27
CA SER A 455 -2.73 -5.27 30.53
C SER A 455 -2.31 -4.60 29.21
N GLY A 456 -2.61 -3.30 29.06
CA GLY A 456 -2.37 -2.54 27.83
C GLY A 456 -3.42 -2.75 26.73
N GLY A 457 -4.59 -3.29 27.08
CA GLY A 457 -5.72 -3.44 26.19
C GLY A 457 -7.03 -2.94 26.79
N TRP A 458 -8.11 -3.11 26.03
CA TRP A 458 -9.48 -2.89 26.46
C TRP A 458 -10.28 -4.17 26.23
N SER A 459 -11.22 -4.46 27.14
CA SER A 459 -12.05 -5.66 27.07
C SER A 459 -13.50 -5.42 27.51
N ALA A 460 -14.39 -6.30 27.09
CA ALA A 460 -15.78 -6.36 27.56
C ALA A 460 -16.30 -7.80 27.52
N THR A 461 -17.13 -8.18 28.49
CA THR A 461 -17.89 -9.44 28.47
C THR A 461 -19.36 -9.15 28.26
N VAL A 462 -19.90 -9.55 27.10
CA VAL A 462 -21.29 -9.32 26.68
C VAL A 462 -22.02 -10.65 26.52
N TYR A 463 -23.34 -10.68 26.74
CA TYR A 463 -24.17 -11.80 26.31
C TYR A 463 -24.41 -11.68 24.80
N VAL A 464 -24.06 -12.71 24.04
CA VAL A 464 -24.29 -12.74 22.59
C VAL A 464 -25.46 -13.68 22.30
N PRO A 465 -26.63 -13.17 21.85
CA PRO A 465 -27.79 -14.02 21.60
C PRO A 465 -27.52 -15.08 20.51
N PRO A 466 -28.21 -16.24 20.52
CA PRO A 466 -28.02 -17.28 19.52
C PRO A 466 -28.15 -16.74 18.09
N GLY A 467 -27.22 -17.12 17.21
CA GLY A 467 -27.18 -16.68 15.81
C GLY A 467 -26.83 -15.20 15.59
N SER A 468 -26.36 -14.47 16.61
CA SER A 468 -26.01 -13.05 16.49
C SER A 468 -24.54 -12.81 16.15
N ASP A 469 -24.33 -11.93 15.18
CA ASP A 469 -23.02 -11.35 14.88
C ASP A 469 -22.62 -10.35 15.98
N VAL A 470 -21.31 -10.06 16.05
CA VAL A 470 -20.77 -9.01 16.94
C VAL A 470 -19.90 -8.08 16.11
N THR A 471 -20.17 -6.77 16.18
CA THR A 471 -19.34 -5.75 15.53
C THR A 471 -18.71 -4.86 16.59
N LEU A 472 -17.39 -4.71 16.56
CA LEU A 472 -16.64 -3.75 17.36
C LEU A 472 -16.59 -2.43 16.60
N TYR A 473 -17.15 -1.39 17.21
CA TYR A 473 -17.12 0.00 16.74
C TYR A 473 -16.28 0.86 17.68
N TYR A 474 -16.01 2.10 17.26
CA TYR A 474 -15.60 3.18 18.16
C TYR A 474 -16.46 4.41 17.93
N VAL A 475 -16.60 5.25 18.96
CA VAL A 475 -17.20 6.58 18.85
C VAL A 475 -16.19 7.48 18.16
N LYS A 476 -16.51 7.95 16.96
CA LYS A 476 -15.63 8.79 16.13
C LYS A 476 -15.89 10.27 16.35
N THR A 477 -17.16 10.65 16.48
CA THR A 477 -17.57 12.03 16.74
C THR A 477 -18.73 12.11 17.73
N VAL A 478 -18.79 13.22 18.47
CA VAL A 478 -19.94 13.65 19.28
C VAL A 478 -20.28 15.07 18.86
N GLU A 479 -21.53 15.29 18.43
CA GLU A 479 -21.99 16.61 17.92
C GLU A 479 -21.05 17.19 16.85
N ASP A 480 -20.69 16.37 15.87
CA ASP A 480 -19.77 16.67 14.76
C ASP A 480 -18.34 17.10 15.14
N ARG A 481 -17.96 16.94 16.41
CA ARG A 481 -16.60 17.14 16.92
C ARG A 481 -15.92 15.80 17.15
N ASP A 482 -14.59 15.78 17.02
CA ASP A 482 -13.75 14.62 17.35
C ASP A 482 -14.05 14.11 18.77
N ALA A 483 -14.22 12.80 18.91
CA ALA A 483 -14.53 12.12 20.17
C ALA A 483 -13.30 11.49 20.86
N LYS A 484 -12.08 11.77 20.38
CA LYS A 484 -10.84 11.38 21.05
C LYS A 484 -10.80 11.98 22.47
N GLY A 485 -10.50 11.17 23.48
CA GLY A 485 -10.50 11.56 24.88
C GLY A 485 -11.86 11.56 25.60
N LEU A 486 -12.93 11.08 24.94
CA LEU A 486 -14.22 10.83 25.58
C LEU A 486 -14.09 9.68 26.61
N THR A 487 -14.63 9.83 27.82
CA THR A 487 -14.63 8.74 28.82
C THR A 487 -15.75 7.72 28.58
N VAL A 488 -15.63 6.53 29.19
CA VAL A 488 -16.71 5.52 29.15
C VAL A 488 -17.99 6.01 29.83
N GLU A 489 -17.87 6.75 30.93
CA GLU A 489 -19.00 7.35 31.66
C GLU A 489 -19.65 8.46 30.83
N GLU A 490 -18.86 9.30 30.16
CA GLU A 490 -19.36 10.33 29.25
C GLU A 490 -20.10 9.69 28.06
N PHE A 491 -19.53 8.66 27.44
CA PHE A 491 -20.19 7.89 26.39
C PHE A 491 -21.55 7.34 26.87
N GLN A 492 -21.60 6.69 28.04
CA GLN A 492 -22.83 6.15 28.61
C GLN A 492 -23.86 7.26 28.93
N TRP A 493 -23.43 8.41 29.43
CA TRP A 493 -24.32 9.54 29.73
C TRP A 493 -24.86 10.20 28.46
N MET A 494 -24.02 10.39 27.44
CA MET A 494 -24.41 11.00 26.16
C MET A 494 -25.22 10.06 25.25
N TYR A 495 -25.16 8.74 25.50
CA TYR A 495 -25.86 7.74 24.69
C TYR A 495 -27.38 8.00 24.64
N GLY A 496 -27.94 8.00 23.43
CA GLY A 496 -29.36 8.33 23.19
C GLY A 496 -29.73 9.81 23.42
N ARG A 497 -28.80 10.66 23.86
CA ARG A 497 -29.04 12.10 24.14
C ARG A 497 -28.37 13.04 23.15
N ARG A 498 -27.23 12.64 22.58
CA ARG A 498 -26.44 13.43 21.62
C ARG A 498 -26.21 12.66 20.33
N ALA A 499 -26.05 13.38 19.22
CA ALA A 499 -25.66 12.78 17.95
C ALA A 499 -24.22 12.24 18.05
N MET A 500 -24.02 11.00 17.62
CA MET A 500 -22.73 10.31 17.63
C MET A 500 -22.43 9.71 16.26
N GLY A 501 -21.26 10.01 15.70
CA GLY A 501 -20.70 9.31 14.56
C GLY A 501 -19.83 8.14 15.02
N THR A 502 -19.85 7.02 14.29
CA THR A 502 -19.12 5.80 14.65
C THR A 502 -18.26 5.30 13.50
N GLY A 503 -17.10 4.71 13.80
CA GLY A 503 -16.31 3.95 12.82
C GLY A 503 -16.22 2.48 13.21
N GLY A 504 -16.11 1.58 12.22
CA GLY A 504 -15.94 0.15 12.46
C GLY A 504 -14.48 -0.21 12.75
N LEU A 505 -14.25 -1.20 13.61
CA LEU A 505 -12.94 -1.78 13.92
C LEU A 505 -12.84 -3.22 13.46
N ALA A 506 -13.73 -4.09 13.94
CA ALA A 506 -13.79 -5.50 13.56
C ALA A 506 -15.23 -6.03 13.54
N LYS A 507 -15.49 -7.14 12.83
CA LYS A 507 -16.74 -7.91 12.90
C LYS A 507 -16.45 -9.41 12.99
N TRP A 508 -17.13 -10.05 13.92
CA TRP A 508 -17.30 -11.50 13.98
C TRP A 508 -18.71 -11.88 13.50
N ASN A 509 -18.80 -12.96 12.76
CA ASN A 509 -20.03 -13.61 12.36
C ASN A 509 -20.35 -14.77 13.32
N ALA A 510 -21.62 -15.13 13.46
CA ALA A 510 -22.01 -16.38 14.13
C ALA A 510 -21.50 -17.62 13.36
N ALA A 511 -21.24 -18.72 14.08
CA ALA A 511 -20.82 -20.01 13.52
C ALA A 511 -21.94 -20.79 12.82
#